data_AF-A0A150QNK1-F1
#
_entry.id   AF-A0A150QNK1-F1
#
_cell.length_a   1.000
_cell.length_b   1.000
_cell.length_c   1.000
_cell.angle_alpha   90.00
_cell.angle_beta   90.00
_cell.angle_gamma   90.00
#
_symmetry.space_group_name_H-M   'P 1'
#
loop_
_entity.id
_entity.type
_entity.pdbx_description
1 polymer ?
#
loop_
_entity_poly.entity_id
_entity_poly.type
_entity_poly.pdbx_seq_one_letter_code
_entity_poly.pdbx_strand_id
1 'polypeptide(L)'
;MKTQSPGRALPALGLLLLGCVGCASEPRTITVEVVPGHETGAFQEDPPVARVEVTAAAIEGDVTVSASAAPGGALDFGEIPADRAYTFEVRGLDAGGATVARGRSASGIHLAALSGEVLSLFAQRTGRWSRPPGGLAASRVGAPGAALAERYLILTGGGAAAVSAAAGEVDPARIDAYDIAGWGGSASSGALPRAALSLVVRGDLLLAIDDEGATWTDLVAGQSAEAALPMGLGSFAEVAGGRTIEATDGRSFVVGAARAGEPAEAPGQPSDAVLVVGVDLTLSVARLRHARAGAAAVWVEGVGLVVAGGSAEGAGVEVLGDGATAFL
;
A
#
# COMPACT_ATOMS: atom_id res chain seq x y z
N MET A 1 -9.84 -29.57 21.17
CA MET A 1 -10.99 -30.13 20.43
C MET A 1 -10.51 -31.38 19.70
N LYS A 2 -11.15 -32.53 19.90
CA LYS A 2 -10.77 -33.81 19.26
C LYS A 2 -11.12 -33.75 17.77
N THR A 3 -10.11 -33.80 16.90
CA THR A 3 -10.28 -33.89 15.45
C THR A 3 -10.61 -35.33 15.06
N GLN A 4 -11.86 -35.57 14.65
CA GLN A 4 -12.24 -36.77 13.91
C GLN A 4 -11.93 -36.56 12.43
N SER A 5 -11.13 -37.45 11.86
CA SER A 5 -10.93 -37.62 10.42
C SER A 5 -11.93 -38.67 9.90
N PRO A 6 -12.58 -38.39 8.77
CA PRO A 6 -12.64 -39.37 7.67
C PRO A 6 -12.47 -38.63 6.33
N GLY A 7 -12.05 -39.23 5.22
CA GLY A 7 -11.68 -40.57 4.86
C GLY A 7 -11.19 -40.48 3.41
N ARG A 8 -10.22 -41.33 3.07
CA ARG A 8 -9.62 -41.41 1.72
C ARG A 8 -10.68 -41.72 0.66
N ALA A 9 -10.70 -40.91 -0.40
CA ALA A 9 -11.19 -41.30 -1.71
C ALA A 9 -10.18 -40.81 -2.75
N LEU A 10 -9.43 -41.76 -3.34
CA LEU A 10 -8.62 -41.58 -4.54
C LEU A 10 -9.53 -41.80 -5.75
N PRO A 11 -9.69 -40.84 -6.67
CA PRO A 11 -10.07 -41.13 -8.04
C PRO A 11 -8.85 -41.04 -8.96
N ALA A 12 -8.68 -42.15 -9.69
CA ALA A 12 -7.96 -42.36 -10.93
C ALA A 12 -7.21 -41.18 -11.56
N LEU A 13 -5.90 -41.39 -11.68
CA LEU A 13 -4.95 -40.70 -12.55
C LEU A 13 -5.37 -40.89 -14.02
N GLY A 14 -6.12 -39.93 -14.56
CA GLY A 14 -6.40 -39.80 -15.99
C GLY A 14 -5.28 -39.00 -16.66
N LEU A 15 -4.36 -39.71 -17.31
CA LEU A 15 -3.26 -39.15 -18.10
C LEU A 15 -3.85 -38.46 -19.36
N LEU A 16 -4.25 -37.20 -19.24
CA LEU A 16 -4.62 -36.34 -20.37
C LEU A 16 -3.35 -35.68 -20.92
N LEU A 17 -2.83 -36.26 -21.99
CA LEU A 17 -1.93 -35.61 -22.94
C LEU A 17 -2.70 -34.46 -23.61
N LEU A 18 -2.75 -33.30 -22.96
CA LEU A 18 -3.06 -32.04 -23.64
C LEU A 18 -1.78 -31.57 -24.33
N GLY A 19 -1.82 -31.60 -25.67
CA GLY A 19 -0.81 -30.94 -26.50
C GLY A 19 -0.74 -29.47 -26.11
N CYS A 20 0.44 -29.05 -25.68
CA CYS A 20 0.83 -27.65 -25.60
C CYS A 20 0.88 -27.07 -27.02
N VAL A 21 -0.29 -26.76 -27.59
CA VAL A 21 -0.38 -25.74 -28.61
C VAL A 21 -0.20 -24.44 -27.84
N GLY A 22 0.99 -23.87 -27.92
CA GLY A 22 1.26 -22.54 -27.40
C GLY A 22 0.28 -21.58 -28.07
N CYS A 23 -0.76 -21.18 -27.34
CA CYS A 23 -1.54 -20.00 -27.68
C CYS A 23 -0.58 -18.82 -27.55
N ALA A 24 0.07 -18.44 -28.65
CA ALA A 24 0.57 -17.09 -28.79
C ALA A 24 -0.67 -16.20 -28.68
N SER A 25 -0.80 -15.50 -27.55
CA SER A 25 -1.84 -14.49 -27.38
C SER A 25 -1.73 -13.51 -28.54
N GLU A 26 -2.84 -13.20 -29.20
CA GLU A 26 -2.86 -12.23 -30.30
C GLU A 26 -2.21 -10.92 -29.84
N PRO A 27 -1.43 -10.25 -30.72
CA PRO A 27 -0.88 -8.94 -30.43
C PRO A 27 -2.00 -7.99 -30.00
N ARG A 28 -1.81 -7.37 -28.84
CA ARG A 28 -2.77 -6.45 -28.26
C ARG A 28 -2.22 -5.03 -28.34
N THR A 29 -3.01 -4.11 -28.88
CA THR A 29 -2.68 -2.69 -28.89
C THR A 29 -3.00 -2.08 -27.53
N ILE A 30 -2.03 -1.39 -26.95
CA ILE A 30 -2.19 -0.60 -25.71
C ILE A 30 -1.84 0.85 -26.03
N THR A 31 -2.72 1.76 -25.64
CA THR A 31 -2.53 3.21 -25.73
C THR A 31 -1.87 3.68 -24.44
N VAL A 32 -0.71 4.33 -24.54
CA VAL A 32 -0.08 5.00 -23.41
C VAL A 32 -0.50 6.45 -23.41
N GLU A 33 -1.14 6.90 -22.34
CA GLU A 33 -1.56 8.28 -22.17
C GLU A 33 -0.75 8.95 -21.06
N VAL A 34 -0.18 10.13 -21.33
CA VAL A 34 0.51 10.91 -20.31
C VAL A 34 -0.40 12.04 -19.85
N VAL A 35 -0.82 11.96 -18.59
CA VAL A 35 -1.83 12.86 -18.02
C VAL A 35 -1.21 13.78 -16.96
N PRO A 36 -1.63 15.07 -16.91
CA PRO A 36 -1.39 15.88 -15.74
C PRO A 36 -2.30 15.41 -14.58
N GLY A 37 -1.97 15.87 -13.38
CA GLY A 37 -2.79 15.68 -12.19
C GLY A 37 -4.02 16.59 -12.16
N HIS A 38 -4.45 16.99 -10.96
CA HIS A 38 -5.50 18.02 -10.81
C HIS A 38 -5.07 19.39 -11.33
N GLU A 39 -3.77 19.60 -11.51
CA GLU A 39 -3.18 20.77 -12.13
C GLU A 39 -3.27 20.64 -13.66
N THR A 40 -4.48 20.79 -14.21
CA THR A 40 -4.78 20.55 -15.63
C THR A 40 -3.98 21.42 -16.61
N GLY A 41 -3.46 22.56 -16.14
CA GLY A 41 -2.58 23.47 -16.90
C GLY A 41 -1.08 23.13 -16.85
N ALA A 42 -0.68 22.06 -16.16
CA ALA A 42 0.72 21.77 -15.85
C ALA A 42 1.63 21.70 -17.10
N PHE A 43 1.12 21.27 -18.25
CA PHE A 43 1.90 21.16 -19.49
C PHE A 43 1.93 22.47 -20.29
N GLN A 44 1.03 23.40 -20.03
CA GLN A 44 0.90 24.68 -20.72
C GLN A 44 1.59 25.82 -19.98
N GLU A 45 1.85 25.65 -18.68
CA GLU A 45 2.59 26.63 -17.86
C GLU A 45 4.03 26.84 -18.36
N ASP A 46 4.52 28.07 -18.26
CA ASP A 46 5.87 28.43 -18.70
C ASP A 46 6.98 27.80 -17.82
N PRO A 47 8.06 27.30 -18.43
CA PRO A 47 8.17 26.93 -19.85
C PRO A 47 7.24 25.76 -20.21
N PRO A 48 6.49 25.82 -21.34
CA PRO A 48 5.53 24.79 -21.70
C PRO A 48 6.23 23.51 -22.14
N VAL A 49 5.58 22.37 -21.93
CA VAL A 49 6.03 21.08 -22.46
C VAL A 49 5.82 21.09 -23.97
N ALA A 50 6.91 21.01 -24.74
CA ALA A 50 6.89 20.91 -26.19
C ALA A 50 6.92 19.45 -26.67
N ARG A 51 7.57 18.56 -25.91
CA ARG A 51 7.69 17.13 -26.23
C ARG A 51 7.57 16.27 -24.98
N VAL A 52 6.84 15.18 -25.07
CA VAL A 52 6.81 14.11 -24.07
C VAL A 52 7.61 12.94 -24.63
N GLU A 53 8.54 12.44 -23.83
CA GLU A 53 9.30 11.22 -24.06
C GLU A 53 8.90 10.21 -22.99
N VAL A 54 8.61 8.98 -23.42
CA VAL A 54 8.33 7.87 -22.52
C VAL A 54 9.27 6.74 -22.83
N THR A 55 9.94 6.24 -21.81
CA THR A 55 10.83 5.08 -21.89
C THR A 55 10.20 3.92 -21.13
N ALA A 56 10.02 2.78 -21.80
CA ALA A 56 9.62 1.54 -21.17
C ALA A 56 10.85 0.64 -21.04
N ALA A 57 11.15 0.21 -19.82
CA ALA A 57 12.25 -0.70 -19.52
C ALA A 57 11.71 -1.96 -18.84
N ALA A 58 12.06 -3.14 -19.38
CA ALA A 58 11.79 -4.40 -18.71
C ALA A 58 12.62 -4.48 -17.43
N ILE A 59 12.07 -5.10 -16.38
CA ILE A 59 12.77 -5.24 -15.08
C ILE A 59 14.09 -6.02 -15.23
N GLU A 60 14.12 -6.97 -16.15
CA GLU A 60 15.31 -7.77 -16.48
C GLU A 60 16.41 -6.95 -17.18
N GLY A 61 16.08 -5.77 -17.71
CA GLY A 61 17.00 -4.85 -18.36
C GLY A 61 17.42 -5.24 -19.78
N ASP A 62 16.88 -6.33 -20.33
CA ASP A 62 17.14 -6.81 -21.69
C ASP A 62 16.34 -6.06 -22.77
N VAL A 63 15.19 -5.49 -22.40
CA VAL A 63 14.33 -4.67 -23.28
C VAL A 63 14.25 -3.24 -22.76
N THR A 64 14.59 -2.29 -23.62
CA THR A 64 14.36 -0.86 -23.38
C THR A 64 13.95 -0.19 -24.69
N VAL A 65 12.75 0.40 -24.69
CA VAL A 65 12.19 1.10 -25.85
C VAL A 65 11.77 2.51 -25.45
N SER A 66 11.70 3.43 -26.39
CA SER A 66 11.25 4.79 -26.12
C SER A 66 10.40 5.33 -27.26
N ALA A 67 9.38 6.10 -26.90
CA ALA A 67 8.48 6.79 -27.80
C ALA A 67 8.44 8.28 -27.43
N SER A 68 8.13 9.13 -28.41
CA SER A 68 7.96 10.57 -28.14
C SER A 68 6.88 11.18 -29.00
N ALA A 69 6.17 12.16 -28.43
CA ALA A 69 5.12 12.90 -29.11
C ALA A 69 4.99 14.32 -28.53
N ALA A 70 4.19 15.19 -29.16
CA ALA A 70 3.69 16.38 -28.48
C ALA A 70 2.74 15.98 -27.32
N PRO A 71 2.52 16.82 -26.29
CA PRO A 71 1.53 16.54 -25.27
C PRO A 71 0.15 16.21 -25.87
N GLY A 72 -0.46 15.10 -25.45
CA GLY A 72 -1.73 14.59 -26.00
C GLY A 72 -1.60 13.84 -27.34
N GLY A 73 -0.40 13.69 -27.89
CA GLY A 73 -0.14 12.89 -29.08
C GLY A 73 0.02 11.39 -28.78
N ALA A 74 -0.04 10.57 -29.83
CA ALA A 74 0.13 9.13 -29.72
C ALA A 74 1.60 8.74 -29.53
N LEU A 75 1.87 7.84 -28.58
CA LEU A 75 3.18 7.25 -28.33
C LEU A 75 3.23 5.85 -28.95
N ASP A 76 4.12 5.65 -29.91
CA ASP A 76 4.33 4.36 -30.57
C ASP A 76 5.65 3.73 -30.11
N PHE A 77 5.56 2.58 -29.46
CA PHE A 77 6.70 1.79 -28.96
C PHE A 77 7.06 0.64 -29.91
N GLY A 78 6.32 0.46 -31.01
CA GLY A 78 6.36 -0.74 -31.82
C GLY A 78 5.82 -1.97 -31.09
N GLU A 79 6.24 -3.16 -31.55
CA GLU A 79 5.91 -4.42 -30.89
C GLU A 79 6.85 -4.64 -29.69
N ILE A 80 6.26 -4.77 -28.49
CA ILE A 80 6.98 -5.11 -27.27
C ILE A 80 6.42 -6.39 -26.65
N PRO A 81 7.27 -7.27 -26.08
CA PRO A 81 6.83 -8.50 -25.43
C PRO A 81 5.85 -8.22 -24.28
N ALA A 82 4.63 -8.76 -24.36
CA ALA A 82 3.56 -8.50 -23.39
C ALA A 82 3.67 -9.32 -22.09
N ASP A 83 4.46 -10.40 -22.12
CA ASP A 83 4.73 -11.31 -21.00
C ASP A 83 5.78 -10.76 -20.01
N ARG A 84 6.47 -9.68 -20.38
CA ARG A 84 7.45 -9.01 -19.53
C ARG A 84 6.83 -7.97 -18.62
N ALA A 85 7.53 -7.70 -17.53
CA ALA A 85 7.18 -6.67 -16.57
C ALA A 85 7.96 -5.39 -16.86
N TYR A 86 7.27 -4.27 -17.02
CA TYR A 86 7.88 -2.99 -17.38
C TYR A 86 7.77 -1.94 -16.28
N THR A 87 8.72 -1.01 -16.30
CA THR A 87 8.61 0.31 -15.67
C THR A 87 8.61 1.37 -16.77
N PHE A 88 7.73 2.36 -16.65
CA PHE A 88 7.63 3.48 -17.57
C PHE A 88 8.14 4.76 -16.92
N GLU A 89 9.07 5.43 -17.56
CA GLU A 89 9.57 6.75 -17.17
C GLU A 89 9.09 7.80 -18.17
N VAL A 90 8.60 8.93 -17.65
CA VAL A 90 8.08 10.03 -18.46
C VAL A 90 8.95 11.27 -18.28
N ARG A 91 9.32 11.91 -19.39
CA ARG A 91 9.99 13.22 -19.41
C ARG A 91 9.21 14.18 -20.30
N GLY A 92 8.75 15.28 -19.74
CA GLY A 92 8.25 16.43 -20.49
C GLY A 92 9.39 17.43 -20.71
N LEU A 93 9.72 17.69 -21.96
CA LEU A 93 10.77 18.61 -22.40
C LEU A 93 10.17 19.91 -22.94
N ASP A 94 10.78 21.04 -22.64
CA ASP A 94 10.46 22.32 -23.27
C ASP A 94 11.08 22.46 -24.68
N ALA A 95 10.85 23.60 -25.33
CA ALA A 95 11.38 23.88 -26.66
C ALA A 95 12.93 23.94 -26.71
N GLY A 96 13.58 24.18 -25.58
CA GLY A 96 15.04 24.15 -25.43
C GLY A 96 15.60 22.76 -25.11
N GLY A 97 14.74 21.75 -24.92
CA GLY A 97 15.12 20.39 -24.55
C GLY A 97 15.35 20.20 -23.04
N ALA A 98 15.04 21.19 -22.21
CA ALA A 98 15.14 21.05 -20.75
C ALA A 98 13.95 20.26 -20.21
N THR A 99 14.19 19.36 -19.24
CA THR A 99 13.12 18.59 -18.61
C THR A 99 12.36 19.45 -17.59
N VAL A 100 11.09 19.71 -17.86
CA VAL A 100 10.20 20.59 -17.08
C VAL A 100 9.03 19.84 -16.44
N ALA A 101 8.77 18.60 -16.89
CA ALA A 101 7.87 17.66 -16.24
C ALA A 101 8.49 16.25 -16.17
N ARG A 102 8.13 15.48 -15.14
CA ARG A 102 8.57 14.10 -14.92
C ARG A 102 7.44 13.25 -14.36
N GLY A 103 7.45 11.97 -14.71
CA GLY A 103 6.54 10.97 -14.19
C GLY A 103 7.20 9.59 -14.17
N ARG A 104 6.63 8.68 -13.39
CA ARG A 104 7.02 7.27 -13.38
C ARG A 104 5.82 6.41 -13.01
N SER A 105 5.66 5.26 -13.67
CA SER A 105 4.67 4.26 -13.27
C SER A 105 5.08 3.54 -11.98
N ALA A 106 4.18 2.70 -11.46
CA ALA A 106 4.61 1.57 -10.62
C ALA A 106 5.56 0.67 -11.42
N SER A 107 6.51 0.02 -10.74
CA SER A 107 7.34 -1.01 -11.36
C SER A 107 6.56 -2.31 -11.48
N GLY A 108 6.90 -3.15 -12.45
CA GLY A 108 6.33 -4.49 -12.53
C GLY A 108 5.07 -4.60 -13.38
N ILE A 109 4.80 -3.63 -14.26
CA ILE A 109 3.57 -3.64 -15.05
C ILE A 109 3.66 -4.71 -16.13
N HIS A 110 2.91 -5.79 -15.94
CA HIS A 110 2.68 -6.81 -16.97
C HIS A 110 1.60 -6.33 -17.95
N LEU A 111 1.99 -6.09 -19.19
CA LEU A 111 1.07 -5.59 -20.22
C LEU A 111 -0.07 -6.56 -20.52
N ALA A 112 0.22 -7.87 -20.45
CA ALA A 112 -0.80 -8.92 -20.57
C ALA A 112 -1.85 -8.88 -19.43
N ALA A 113 -1.52 -8.30 -18.27
CA ALA A 113 -2.41 -8.24 -17.10
C ALA A 113 -3.26 -6.95 -17.05
N LEU A 114 -3.09 -6.02 -17.98
CA LEU A 114 -3.87 -4.78 -18.00
C LEU A 114 -5.34 -5.05 -18.31
N SER A 115 -6.23 -4.60 -17.43
CA SER A 115 -7.66 -4.50 -17.73
C SER A 115 -7.92 -3.25 -18.57
N GLY A 116 -8.29 -3.42 -19.85
CA GLY A 116 -8.51 -2.31 -20.77
C GLY A 116 -7.29 -1.92 -21.61
N GLU A 117 -7.50 -1.03 -22.58
CA GLU A 117 -6.52 -0.74 -23.65
C GLU A 117 -5.72 0.54 -23.39
N VAL A 118 -5.91 1.22 -22.25
CA VAL A 118 -5.23 2.47 -21.91
C VAL A 118 -4.39 2.29 -20.66
N LEU A 119 -3.11 2.64 -20.75
CA LEU A 119 -2.19 2.79 -19.62
C LEU A 119 -1.95 4.28 -19.37
N SER A 120 -2.51 4.80 -18.29
CA SER A 120 -2.33 6.20 -17.90
C SER A 120 -1.05 6.37 -17.07
N LEU A 121 -0.19 7.29 -17.48
CA LEU A 121 1.04 7.69 -16.80
C LEU A 121 0.90 9.12 -16.28
N PHE A 122 0.96 9.29 -14.97
CA PHE A 122 0.96 10.61 -14.35
C PHE A 122 2.33 11.28 -14.49
N ALA A 123 2.35 12.53 -14.96
CA ALA A 123 3.54 13.37 -14.94
C ALA A 123 3.25 14.75 -14.31
N GLN A 124 4.16 15.18 -13.45
CA GLN A 124 4.10 16.46 -12.74
C GLN A 124 5.23 17.40 -13.16
N ARG A 125 5.04 18.71 -12.97
CA ARG A 125 6.12 19.68 -13.18
C ARG A 125 7.25 19.47 -12.17
N THR A 126 8.49 19.63 -12.63
CA THR A 126 9.66 19.52 -11.75
C THR A 126 9.69 20.68 -10.75
N GLY A 127 10.02 20.39 -9.49
CA GLY A 127 10.14 21.39 -8.43
C GLY A 127 8.81 21.98 -7.96
N ARG A 128 7.68 21.34 -8.29
CA ARG A 128 6.34 21.74 -7.84
C ARG A 128 5.61 20.56 -7.24
N TRP A 129 4.68 20.87 -6.34
CA TRP A 129 3.70 19.91 -5.86
C TRP A 129 2.62 19.71 -6.91
N SER A 130 2.12 18.48 -7.02
CA SER A 130 0.97 18.14 -7.85
C SER A 130 0.15 17.08 -7.15
N ARG A 131 -1.16 17.09 -7.39
CA ARG A 131 -2.07 16.05 -6.93
C ARG A 131 -2.30 15.07 -8.06
N PRO A 132 -2.11 13.75 -7.86
CA PRO A 132 -2.33 12.77 -8.91
C PRO A 132 -3.81 12.77 -9.35
N PRO A 133 -4.13 12.21 -10.53
CA PRO A 133 -5.50 12.20 -11.05
C PRO A 133 -6.49 11.47 -10.13
N GLY A 134 -7.79 11.72 -10.30
CA GLY A 134 -8.82 11.07 -9.50
C GLY A 134 -8.81 11.48 -8.02
N GLY A 135 -9.41 10.67 -7.17
CA GLY A 135 -9.48 10.89 -5.73
C GLY A 135 -10.05 9.67 -5.03
N LEU A 136 -9.90 9.59 -3.71
CA LEU A 136 -10.51 8.52 -2.90
C LEU A 136 -12.03 8.53 -3.06
N ALA A 137 -12.65 7.35 -2.96
CA ALA A 137 -14.11 7.22 -2.97
C ALA A 137 -14.75 7.95 -1.77
N ALA A 138 -14.07 7.93 -0.62
CA ALA A 138 -14.40 8.78 0.53
C ALA A 138 -13.14 9.30 1.25
N SER A 139 -13.23 10.53 1.76
CA SER A 139 -12.18 11.12 2.59
C SER A 139 -12.43 10.83 4.07
N ARG A 140 -11.39 10.41 4.79
CA ARG A 140 -11.46 10.01 6.20
C ARG A 140 -10.57 10.85 7.09
N VAL A 141 -10.95 11.00 8.35
CA VAL A 141 -10.12 11.57 9.42
C VAL A 141 -9.85 10.49 10.45
N GLY A 142 -8.59 10.38 10.89
CA GLY A 142 -8.20 9.39 11.90
C GLY A 142 -8.26 7.93 11.42
N ALA A 143 -8.34 7.68 10.11
CA ALA A 143 -8.24 6.34 9.53
C ALA A 143 -6.77 5.88 9.43
N PRO A 144 -6.40 4.68 9.92
CA PRO A 144 -5.10 4.09 9.57
C PRO A 144 -5.02 3.80 8.07
N GLY A 145 -3.81 3.81 7.51
CA GLY A 145 -3.57 3.53 6.10
C GLY A 145 -2.32 2.71 5.86
N ALA A 146 -2.29 1.97 4.74
CA ALA A 146 -1.15 1.19 4.27
C ALA A 146 -1.12 1.10 2.74
N ALA A 147 0.00 0.62 2.22
CA ALA A 147 0.09 0.11 0.86
C ALA A 147 -0.40 -1.36 0.82
N LEU A 148 -1.18 -1.70 -0.21
CA LEU A 148 -1.69 -3.04 -0.47
C LEU A 148 -1.30 -3.46 -1.89
N ALA A 149 -0.76 -4.67 -2.00
CA ALA A 149 -0.34 -5.28 -3.27
C ALA A 149 0.53 -4.34 -4.16
N GLU A 150 1.35 -3.49 -3.52
CA GLU A 150 2.22 -2.49 -4.17
C GLU A 150 1.51 -1.51 -5.12
N ARG A 151 0.17 -1.49 -5.11
CA ARG A 151 -0.67 -0.75 -6.06
C ARG A 151 -1.68 0.16 -5.39
N TYR A 152 -2.24 -0.27 -4.27
CA TYR A 152 -3.32 0.46 -3.62
C TYR A 152 -2.80 1.16 -2.37
N LEU A 153 -3.17 2.43 -2.21
CA LEU A 153 -3.12 3.11 -0.92
C LEU A 153 -4.49 2.95 -0.27
N ILE A 154 -4.56 2.19 0.82
CA ILE A 154 -5.83 1.87 1.47
C ILE A 154 -6.02 2.65 2.77
N LEU A 155 -7.27 2.94 3.10
CA LEU A 155 -7.74 3.52 4.35
C LEU A 155 -8.92 2.71 4.87
N THR A 156 -8.97 2.47 6.17
CA THR A 156 -10.14 1.89 6.85
C THR A 156 -10.23 2.44 8.27
N GLY A 157 -11.36 2.25 8.97
CA GLY A 157 -11.66 2.93 10.23
C GLY A 157 -11.85 4.44 10.06
N GLY A 158 -11.69 5.19 11.16
CA GLY A 158 -11.82 6.65 11.16
C GLY A 158 -13.23 7.17 10.85
N GLY A 159 -13.38 8.50 10.94
CA GLY A 159 -14.64 9.19 10.66
C GLY A 159 -14.65 9.92 9.31
N ALA A 160 -15.81 10.40 8.90
CA ALA A 160 -15.95 11.24 7.72
C ALA A 160 -15.16 12.56 7.86
N ALA A 161 -14.44 12.97 6.82
CA ALA A 161 -13.83 14.29 6.79
C ALA A 161 -14.89 15.38 6.60
N ALA A 162 -14.90 16.39 7.48
CA ALA A 162 -15.87 17.50 7.43
C ALA A 162 -15.87 18.27 6.08
N VAL A 163 -14.77 18.19 5.32
CA VAL A 163 -14.60 18.87 4.01
C VAL A 163 -15.29 18.12 2.86
N SER A 164 -15.80 16.89 3.09
CA SER A 164 -16.45 16.08 2.08
C SER A 164 -17.95 15.89 2.34
N ALA A 165 -18.68 16.98 2.64
CA ALA A 165 -20.15 16.96 2.77
C ALA A 165 -20.91 16.50 1.49
N ALA A 166 -20.19 16.27 0.38
CA ALA A 166 -20.70 15.69 -0.86
C ALA A 166 -20.25 14.22 -1.11
N ALA A 167 -19.34 13.67 -0.28
CA ALA A 167 -18.99 12.25 -0.32
C ALA A 167 -19.96 11.49 0.60
N GLY A 168 -20.41 10.31 0.17
CA GLY A 168 -21.39 9.50 0.89
C GLY A 168 -20.98 9.18 2.33
N GLU A 169 -21.94 8.63 3.09
CA GLU A 169 -21.72 8.11 4.44
C GLU A 169 -20.45 7.23 4.49
N VAL A 170 -19.49 7.63 5.34
CA VAL A 170 -18.24 6.87 5.52
C VAL A 170 -18.53 5.72 6.47
N ASP A 171 -18.50 4.51 5.91
CA ASP A 171 -18.56 3.28 6.70
C ASP A 171 -17.15 2.96 7.24
N PRO A 172 -16.93 3.03 8.57
CA PRO A 172 -15.62 2.78 9.17
C PRO A 172 -15.15 1.33 8.96
N ALA A 173 -16.06 0.40 8.68
CA ALA A 173 -15.71 -0.99 8.38
C ALA A 173 -15.33 -1.22 6.90
N ARG A 174 -15.51 -0.24 6.01
CA ARG A 174 -15.08 -0.39 4.59
C ARG A 174 -13.63 0.00 4.39
N ILE A 175 -13.06 -0.52 3.31
CA ILE A 175 -11.79 -0.08 2.76
C ILE A 175 -12.07 0.94 1.66
N ASP A 176 -11.50 2.13 1.79
CA ASP A 176 -11.32 3.04 0.66
C ASP A 176 -9.90 2.86 0.13
N ALA A 177 -9.77 2.67 -1.17
CA ALA A 177 -8.49 2.45 -1.84
C ALA A 177 -8.26 3.54 -2.89
N TYR A 178 -7.01 3.95 -3.06
CA TYR A 178 -6.55 4.72 -4.20
C TYR A 178 -5.59 3.87 -5.01
N ASP A 179 -5.97 3.59 -6.26
CA ASP A 179 -5.20 2.80 -7.21
C ASP A 179 -4.14 3.66 -7.89
N ILE A 180 -2.86 3.43 -7.61
CA ILE A 180 -1.76 4.21 -8.19
C ILE A 180 -1.43 3.80 -9.64
N ALA A 181 -1.93 2.65 -10.11
CA ALA A 181 -1.80 2.24 -11.50
C ALA A 181 -2.95 2.78 -12.36
N GLY A 182 -4.17 2.82 -11.79
CA GLY A 182 -5.37 3.34 -12.44
C GLY A 182 -5.65 4.83 -12.21
N TRP A 183 -4.94 5.47 -11.28
CA TRP A 183 -5.12 6.86 -10.85
C TRP A 183 -6.55 7.22 -10.43
N GLY A 184 -7.14 6.38 -9.59
CA GLY A 184 -8.53 6.54 -9.17
C GLY A 184 -8.84 5.89 -7.83
N GLY A 185 -9.90 6.37 -7.19
CA GLY A 185 -10.41 5.78 -5.96
C GLY A 185 -11.39 4.65 -6.22
N SER A 186 -11.37 3.67 -5.33
CA SER A 186 -12.39 2.63 -5.22
C SER A 186 -12.73 2.43 -3.74
N ALA A 187 -13.85 1.76 -3.49
CA ALA A 187 -14.20 1.28 -2.16
C ALA A 187 -14.48 -0.22 -2.23
N SER A 188 -14.17 -0.95 -1.16
CA SER A 188 -14.54 -2.37 -1.06
C SER A 188 -16.06 -2.51 -1.12
N SER A 189 -16.52 -3.57 -1.78
CA SER A 189 -17.94 -3.91 -1.84
C SER A 189 -18.47 -4.50 -0.52
N GLY A 190 -17.58 -5.08 0.30
CA GLY A 190 -17.87 -5.63 1.62
C GLY A 190 -17.28 -4.82 2.76
N ALA A 191 -17.90 -4.95 3.93
CA ALA A 191 -17.35 -4.47 5.20
C ALA A 191 -16.35 -5.47 5.77
N LEU A 192 -15.26 -4.97 6.32
CA LEU A 192 -14.38 -5.72 7.21
C LEU A 192 -15.13 -6.12 8.47
N PRO A 193 -14.75 -7.23 9.12
CA PRO A 193 -15.34 -7.64 10.39
C PRO A 193 -15.18 -6.60 11.52
N ARG A 194 -14.20 -5.69 11.39
CA ARG A 194 -13.95 -4.61 12.35
C ARG A 194 -13.46 -3.33 11.68
N ALA A 195 -13.76 -2.20 12.31
CA ALA A 195 -13.22 -0.90 11.95
C ALA A 195 -11.82 -0.73 12.55
N ALA A 196 -10.78 -0.71 11.72
CA ALA A 196 -9.42 -0.73 12.24
C ALA A 196 -9.02 0.60 12.90
N LEU A 197 -8.45 0.53 14.11
CA LEU A 197 -7.69 1.62 14.74
C LEU A 197 -6.21 1.52 14.38
N SER A 198 -5.70 0.30 14.18
CA SER A 198 -4.39 -0.01 13.61
C SER A 198 -4.52 -1.08 12.54
N LEU A 199 -3.61 -1.08 11.56
CA LEU A 199 -3.61 -2.08 10.50
C LEU A 199 -2.21 -2.50 10.09
N VAL A 200 -2.04 -3.77 9.74
CA VAL A 200 -0.83 -4.32 9.12
C VAL A 200 -1.22 -5.02 7.83
N VAL A 201 -0.49 -4.78 6.74
CA VAL A 201 -0.71 -5.44 5.45
C VAL A 201 0.47 -6.34 5.12
N ARG A 202 0.18 -7.55 4.63
CA ARG A 202 1.15 -8.55 4.20
C ARG A 202 0.65 -9.25 2.94
N GLY A 203 1.16 -8.83 1.78
CA GLY A 203 0.61 -9.25 0.49
C GLY A 203 -0.87 -8.85 0.41
N ASP A 204 -1.75 -9.82 0.28
CA ASP A 204 -3.20 -9.64 0.22
C ASP A 204 -3.91 -9.80 1.59
N LEU A 205 -3.14 -10.07 2.65
CA LEU A 205 -3.66 -10.22 4.00
C LEU A 205 -3.62 -8.90 4.75
N LEU A 206 -4.74 -8.56 5.39
CA LEU A 206 -4.90 -7.40 6.24
C LEU A 206 -5.18 -7.85 7.67
N LEU A 207 -4.35 -7.42 8.62
CA LEU A 207 -4.65 -7.50 10.05
C LEU A 207 -5.28 -6.18 10.47
N ALA A 208 -6.58 -6.18 10.74
CA ALA A 208 -7.26 -5.06 11.39
C ALA A 208 -7.21 -5.25 12.91
N ILE A 209 -6.95 -4.17 13.65
CA ILE A 209 -6.86 -4.17 15.12
C ILE A 209 -7.71 -3.03 15.66
N ASP A 210 -8.54 -3.30 16.66
CA ASP A 210 -9.29 -2.33 17.45
C ASP A 210 -9.19 -2.67 18.95
N ASP A 211 -10.00 -2.01 19.78
CA ASP A 211 -9.99 -2.23 21.23
C ASP A 211 -10.50 -3.62 21.64
N GLU A 212 -11.35 -4.25 20.82
CA GLU A 212 -11.98 -5.53 21.12
C GLU A 212 -11.13 -6.73 20.70
N GLY A 213 -10.29 -6.59 19.67
CA GLY A 213 -9.45 -7.67 19.20
C GLY A 213 -8.65 -7.38 17.94
N ALA A 214 -8.36 -8.44 17.19
CA ALA A 214 -7.79 -8.32 15.85
C ALA A 214 -8.30 -9.42 14.91
N THR A 215 -8.42 -9.09 13.61
CA THR A 215 -8.91 -10.02 12.58
C THR A 215 -7.98 -9.98 11.38
N TRP A 216 -7.58 -11.16 10.92
CA TRP A 216 -6.97 -11.34 9.60
C TRP A 216 -8.05 -11.44 8.54
N THR A 217 -7.91 -10.67 7.46
CA THR A 217 -8.77 -10.73 6.29
C THR A 217 -7.92 -10.97 5.05
N ASP A 218 -8.22 -12.03 4.31
CA ASP A 218 -7.74 -12.25 2.96
C ASP A 218 -8.64 -11.45 2.01
N LEU A 219 -8.07 -10.39 1.42
CA LEU A 219 -8.82 -9.46 0.58
C LEU A 219 -9.15 -10.03 -0.81
N VAL A 220 -8.46 -11.08 -1.24
CA VAL A 220 -8.72 -11.76 -2.51
C VAL A 220 -9.78 -12.84 -2.32
N ALA A 221 -9.64 -13.68 -1.30
CA ALA A 221 -10.60 -14.74 -1.00
C ALA A 221 -11.87 -14.22 -0.31
N GLY A 222 -11.83 -13.01 0.26
CA GLY A 222 -12.90 -12.43 1.06
C GLY A 222 -13.14 -13.19 2.38
N GLN A 223 -12.14 -13.92 2.86
CA GLN A 223 -12.22 -14.73 4.08
C GLN A 223 -11.62 -13.99 5.26
N SER A 224 -12.13 -14.24 6.46
CA SER A 224 -11.60 -13.63 7.68
C SER A 224 -11.51 -14.62 8.82
N ALA A 225 -10.52 -14.43 9.68
CA ALA A 225 -10.30 -15.23 10.88
C ALA A 225 -9.83 -14.34 12.04
N GLU A 226 -10.35 -14.59 13.23
CA GLU A 226 -9.90 -13.91 14.44
C GLU A 226 -8.43 -14.22 14.72
N ALA A 227 -7.64 -13.19 14.99
CA ALA A 227 -6.24 -13.36 15.35
C ALA A 227 -6.14 -13.82 16.80
N ALA A 228 -5.29 -14.82 17.05
CA ALA A 228 -5.02 -15.26 18.41
C ALA A 228 -4.27 -14.16 19.18
N LEU A 229 -4.70 -13.89 20.41
CA LEU A 229 -3.99 -12.99 21.30
C LEU A 229 -2.60 -13.59 21.62
N PRO A 230 -1.49 -12.90 21.28
CA PRO A 230 -0.16 -13.42 21.52
C PRO A 230 0.16 -13.43 23.02
N MET A 231 0.97 -14.41 23.45
CA MET A 231 1.42 -14.49 24.84
C MET A 231 2.16 -13.20 25.23
N GLY A 232 1.80 -12.64 26.38
CA GLY A 232 2.40 -11.40 26.89
C GLY A 232 1.65 -10.12 26.50
N LEU A 233 0.63 -10.20 25.64
CA LEU A 233 -0.35 -9.13 25.44
C LEU A 233 -1.56 -9.40 26.34
N GLY A 234 -1.97 -8.42 27.16
CA GLY A 234 -3.18 -8.52 27.96
C GLY A 234 -4.43 -8.34 27.10
N SER A 235 -4.42 -7.40 26.15
CA SER A 235 -5.45 -7.25 25.12
C SER A 235 -4.94 -6.49 23.89
N PHE A 236 -5.65 -6.59 22.77
CA PHE A 236 -5.33 -5.79 21.57
C PHE A 236 -5.53 -4.28 21.77
N ALA A 237 -6.32 -3.85 22.76
CA ALA A 237 -6.44 -2.44 23.16
C ALA A 237 -5.09 -1.82 23.57
N GLU A 238 -4.10 -2.60 24.04
CA GLU A 238 -2.76 -2.09 24.37
C GLU A 238 -1.98 -1.58 23.13
N VAL A 239 -2.39 -1.96 21.92
CA VAL A 239 -1.72 -1.56 20.66
C VAL A 239 -2.68 -0.94 19.64
N ALA A 240 -3.97 -0.89 19.96
CA ALA A 240 -4.99 -0.26 19.12
C ALA A 240 -4.71 1.24 18.96
N GLY A 241 -4.84 1.74 17.73
CA GLY A 241 -4.47 3.13 17.40
C GLY A 241 -2.97 3.35 17.28
N GLY A 242 -2.13 2.34 17.50
CA GLY A 242 -0.71 2.34 17.20
C GLY A 242 -0.39 2.45 15.70
N ARG A 243 0.84 2.86 15.39
CA ARG A 243 1.34 2.99 14.01
C ARG A 243 2.13 1.75 13.61
N THR A 244 1.91 1.29 12.39
CA THR A 244 2.69 0.21 11.78
C THR A 244 4.01 0.73 11.23
N ILE A 245 5.10 0.07 11.64
CA ILE A 245 6.46 0.28 11.18
C ILE A 245 6.91 -1.02 10.51
N GLU A 246 7.31 -0.93 9.25
CA GLU A 246 7.80 -2.08 8.49
C GLU A 246 9.33 -2.15 8.57
N ALA A 247 9.84 -3.35 8.82
CA ALA A 247 11.26 -3.64 8.76
C ALA A 247 11.63 -4.30 7.43
N THR A 248 12.88 -4.11 7.01
CA THR A 248 13.42 -4.71 5.78
C THR A 248 13.59 -6.22 5.86
N ASP A 249 13.62 -6.79 7.07
CA ASP A 249 13.60 -8.23 7.31
C ASP A 249 12.19 -8.85 7.14
N GLY A 250 11.20 -8.03 6.77
CA GLY A 250 9.83 -8.46 6.52
C GLY A 250 8.96 -8.54 7.78
N ARG A 251 9.46 -8.20 8.97
CA ARG A 251 8.62 -8.02 10.17
C ARG A 251 7.88 -6.67 10.13
N SER A 252 6.76 -6.61 10.84
CA SER A 252 6.05 -5.36 11.11
C SER A 252 5.87 -5.18 12.59
N PHE A 253 5.87 -3.92 13.03
CA PHE A 253 5.70 -3.54 14.42
C PHE A 253 4.54 -2.56 14.53
N VAL A 254 3.58 -2.84 15.40
CA VAL A 254 2.55 -1.85 15.77
C VAL A 254 2.99 -1.22 17.08
N VAL A 255 3.33 0.07 17.04
CA VAL A 255 3.92 0.80 18.16
C VAL A 255 2.93 1.81 18.74
N GLY A 256 2.80 1.76 20.07
CA GLY A 256 1.98 2.62 20.92
C GLY A 256 0.50 2.22 20.96
N ALA A 257 -0.29 2.92 21.78
CA ALA A 257 -1.50 3.55 21.25
C ALA A 257 -1.11 4.97 20.82
N ALA A 258 -1.20 5.26 19.51
CA ALA A 258 -0.69 6.50 18.92
C ALA A 258 -1.80 7.48 18.48
N ARG A 259 -3.07 7.18 18.77
CA ARG A 259 -4.20 8.04 18.36
C ARG A 259 -5.14 8.37 19.50
N ALA A 260 -5.82 9.49 19.32
CA ALA A 260 -6.35 10.23 20.42
C ALA A 260 -7.53 9.55 21.11
N GLY A 261 -7.48 9.48 22.44
CA GLY A 261 -8.71 9.37 23.21
C GLY A 261 -9.54 10.64 23.02
N GLU A 262 -10.85 10.57 23.15
CA GLU A 262 -11.71 11.76 23.13
C GLU A 262 -11.26 12.78 24.20
N PRO A 263 -11.09 14.07 23.87
CA PRO A 263 -11.25 14.68 22.54
C PRO A 263 -10.06 14.36 21.61
N ALA A 264 -10.31 14.27 20.31
CA ALA A 264 -9.41 13.81 19.21
C ALA A 264 -7.97 14.39 19.12
N GLU A 265 -7.56 15.23 20.07
CA GLU A 265 -6.21 15.80 20.25
C GLU A 265 -5.46 15.24 21.48
N ALA A 266 -6.12 14.51 22.39
CA ALA A 266 -5.48 13.96 23.58
C ALA A 266 -4.78 12.64 23.25
N PRO A 267 -3.48 12.45 23.55
CA PRO A 267 -2.79 11.18 23.26
C PRO A 267 -3.54 9.99 23.89
N GLY A 268 -3.57 8.86 23.17
CA GLY A 268 -4.14 7.61 23.69
C GLY A 268 -3.47 7.16 25.00
N GLN A 269 -4.06 6.18 25.68
CA GLN A 269 -3.50 5.69 26.94
C GLN A 269 -2.06 5.19 26.72
N PRO A 270 -1.07 5.62 27.53
CA PRO A 270 0.29 5.13 27.40
C PRO A 270 0.35 3.61 27.50
N SER A 271 1.06 3.00 26.56
CA SER A 271 1.29 1.56 26.51
C SER A 271 2.77 1.27 26.30
N ASP A 272 3.28 0.23 26.94
CA ASP A 272 4.61 -0.30 26.72
C ASP A 272 4.61 -1.45 25.69
N ALA A 273 3.45 -1.91 25.26
CA ALA A 273 3.34 -3.02 24.32
C ALA A 273 3.70 -2.60 22.89
N VAL A 274 4.43 -3.49 22.21
CA VAL A 274 4.69 -3.43 20.78
C VAL A 274 4.29 -4.79 20.19
N LEU A 275 3.26 -4.80 19.36
CA LEU A 275 2.89 -6.00 18.63
C LEU A 275 3.90 -6.22 17.50
N VAL A 276 4.48 -7.42 17.45
CA VAL A 276 5.38 -7.85 16.39
C VAL A 276 4.63 -8.84 15.51
N VAL A 277 4.58 -8.55 14.22
CA VAL A 277 4.03 -9.42 13.18
C VAL A 277 5.19 -10.02 12.41
N GLY A 278 5.38 -11.33 12.57
CA GLY A 278 6.40 -12.11 11.89
C GLY A 278 6.14 -12.22 10.38
N VAL A 279 7.19 -12.58 9.62
CA VAL A 279 7.09 -12.88 8.19
C VAL A 279 6.15 -14.05 7.88
N ASP A 280 5.99 -14.96 8.85
CA ASP A 280 5.11 -16.12 8.83
C ASP A 280 3.73 -15.82 9.43
N LEU A 281 3.40 -14.53 9.63
CA LEU A 281 2.16 -14.03 10.23
C LEU A 281 2.00 -14.37 11.72
N THR A 282 3.03 -14.92 12.36
CA THR A 282 2.99 -15.13 13.81
C THR A 282 2.93 -13.79 14.55
N LEU A 283 2.07 -13.75 15.57
CA LEU A 283 1.97 -12.59 16.44
C LEU A 283 2.80 -12.84 17.70
N SER A 284 3.62 -11.86 18.08
CA SER A 284 4.36 -11.85 19.33
C SER A 284 4.41 -10.42 19.90
N VAL A 285 4.95 -10.27 21.10
CA VAL A 285 4.98 -8.97 21.80
C VAL A 285 6.39 -8.66 22.25
N ALA A 286 6.83 -7.44 21.98
CA ALA A 286 7.96 -6.84 22.67
C ALA A 286 7.43 -5.76 23.63
N ARG A 287 8.16 -5.49 24.72
CA ARG A 287 7.78 -4.44 25.68
C ARG A 287 8.86 -3.39 25.81
N LEU A 288 8.45 -2.14 25.66
CA LEU A 288 9.21 -0.96 26.06
C LEU A 288 9.44 -1.01 27.56
N ARG A 289 10.50 -0.36 28.05
CA ARG A 289 10.78 -0.28 29.49
C ARG A 289 9.83 0.68 30.20
N HIS A 290 9.27 1.63 29.47
CA HIS A 290 8.29 2.58 29.97
C HIS A 290 7.12 2.69 29.00
N ALA A 291 5.92 2.82 29.53
CA ALA A 291 4.73 3.07 28.73
C ALA A 291 4.85 4.42 28.01
N ARG A 292 4.44 4.44 26.73
CA ARG A 292 4.51 5.61 25.86
C ARG A 292 3.18 5.89 25.17
N ALA A 293 2.85 7.16 25.04
CA ALA A 293 1.76 7.65 24.20
C ALA A 293 2.27 8.72 23.24
N GLY A 294 1.87 8.66 21.97
CA GLY A 294 2.34 9.61 20.94
C GLY A 294 3.85 9.57 20.66
N ALA A 295 4.51 8.43 20.95
CA ALA A 295 5.91 8.23 20.58
C ALA A 295 6.08 8.16 19.06
N ALA A 296 7.22 8.64 18.57
CA ALA A 296 7.67 8.39 17.21
C ALA A 296 8.37 7.04 17.14
N ALA A 297 8.23 6.33 16.02
CA ALA A 297 8.91 5.06 15.80
C ALA A 297 9.40 4.95 14.36
N VAL A 298 10.55 4.30 14.17
CA VAL A 298 11.15 4.04 12.87
C VAL A 298 12.04 2.80 12.93
N TRP A 299 12.11 2.06 11.83
CA TRP A 299 13.10 1.01 11.65
C TRP A 299 14.39 1.60 11.07
N VAL A 300 15.53 1.25 11.65
CA VAL A 300 16.85 1.69 11.18
C VAL A 300 17.71 0.47 10.88
N GLU A 301 18.17 0.36 9.64
CA GLU A 301 19.06 -0.72 9.19
C GLU A 301 20.29 -0.87 10.07
N GLY A 302 20.58 -2.11 10.48
CA GLY A 302 21.70 -2.44 11.37
C GLY A 302 21.55 -1.99 12.82
N VAL A 303 20.44 -1.32 13.18
CA VAL A 303 20.14 -0.89 14.56
C VAL A 303 18.90 -1.61 15.10
N GLY A 304 17.80 -1.60 14.34
CA GLY A 304 16.53 -2.20 14.72
C GLY A 304 15.39 -1.19 14.86
N LEU A 305 14.37 -1.51 15.66
CA LEU A 305 13.23 -0.63 15.89
C LEU A 305 13.60 0.41 16.95
N VAL A 306 13.54 1.69 16.57
CA VAL A 306 13.82 2.84 17.44
C VAL A 306 12.50 3.51 17.80
N VAL A 307 12.24 3.69 19.09
CA VAL A 307 11.06 4.38 19.63
C VAL A 307 11.51 5.59 20.46
N ALA A 308 10.98 6.77 20.17
CA ALA A 308 11.44 8.03 20.75
C ALA A 308 10.28 8.89 21.28
N GLY A 309 10.49 9.53 22.43
CA GLY A 309 9.52 10.42 23.08
C GLY A 309 8.30 9.69 23.66
N GLY A 310 7.25 10.45 23.99
CA GLY A 310 5.97 9.87 24.45
C GLY A 310 5.94 9.33 25.88
N SER A 311 7.00 9.51 26.67
CA SER A 311 7.02 9.21 28.12
C SER A 311 7.63 10.36 28.90
N ALA A 312 7.05 10.65 30.07
CA ALA A 312 7.60 11.64 31.01
C ALA A 312 8.73 11.07 31.88
N GLU A 313 8.75 9.75 32.08
CA GLU A 313 9.67 9.06 33.00
C GLU A 313 10.74 8.25 32.26
N GLY A 314 10.41 7.75 31.07
CA GLY A 314 11.32 6.91 30.28
C GLY A 314 12.45 7.69 29.63
N ALA A 315 13.51 6.96 29.25
CA ALA A 315 14.57 7.49 28.41
C ALA A 315 13.99 8.14 27.14
N GLY A 316 14.66 9.16 26.59
CA GLY A 316 14.20 9.83 25.37
C GLY A 316 14.06 8.90 24.16
N VAL A 317 14.82 7.80 24.14
CA VAL A 317 14.86 6.78 23.09
C VAL A 317 14.96 5.39 23.71
N GLU A 318 14.31 4.41 23.09
CA GLU A 318 14.50 2.98 23.34
C GLU A 318 14.70 2.24 22.02
N VAL A 319 15.54 1.20 22.04
CA VAL A 319 15.89 0.44 20.82
C VAL A 319 15.65 -1.04 21.04
N LEU A 320 14.84 -1.66 20.19
CA LEU A 320 14.79 -3.11 20.04
C LEU A 320 15.76 -3.49 18.95
N GLY A 321 16.92 -4.01 19.37
CA GLY A 321 17.99 -4.44 18.46
C GLY A 321 17.52 -5.49 17.47
N ASP A 322 18.20 -5.59 16.33
CA ASP A 322 17.93 -6.68 15.40
C ASP A 322 18.20 -8.05 16.06
N GLY A 323 17.26 -9.00 15.88
CA GLY A 323 17.23 -10.27 16.59
C GLY A 323 17.06 -10.21 18.11
N ALA A 324 16.92 -9.02 18.71
CA ALA A 324 16.73 -8.87 20.15
C ALA A 324 15.27 -9.13 20.54
N THR A 325 15.09 -9.51 21.81
CA THR A 325 13.77 -9.76 22.41
C THR A 325 13.37 -8.71 23.45
N ALA A 326 14.25 -7.73 23.72
CA ALA A 326 14.03 -6.69 24.72
C ALA A 326 14.61 -5.34 24.27
N PHE A 327 13.98 -4.25 24.72
CA PHE A 327 14.42 -2.89 24.46
C PHE A 327 15.57 -2.45 25.37
N LEU A 328 16.53 -1.70 24.81
CA LEU A 328 17.67 -1.07 25.48
C LEU A 328 17.51 0.43 25.67
#